data_AF-A0A936BRM2-F1
#
_entry.id   AF-A0A936BRM2-F1
#
_cell.length_a   1.000
_cell.length_b   1.000
_cell.length_c   1.000
_cell.angle_alpha   90.00
_cell.angle_beta   90.00
_cell.angle_gamma   90.00
#
_symmetry.space_group_name_H-M   'P 1'
#
loop_
_entity.id
_entity.type
_entity.pdbx_description
1 polymer ?
#
loop_
_entity_poly.entity_id
_entity_poly.type
_entity_poly.pdbx_seq_one_letter_code
_entity_poly.pdbx_strand_id
1 'polypeptide(L)'
;MERRDEIVQLVEQGKKIEAIKLMREVGGVDLAEAKKLVDLIERLGGMPPDSGTPVERPELPPEALAQVRAALAAGNKIEAIKLYREHTGLGLKEAKDAVDAME
;
A
#
# COMPACT_ATOMS: atom_id res chain seq x y z
N MET A 1 -3.64 -24.97 2.72
CA MET A 1 -4.08 -23.64 3.21
C MET A 1 -3.18 -23.13 4.33
N GLU A 2 -2.05 -23.80 4.62
CA GLU A 2 -1.26 -23.60 5.84
C GLU A 2 -0.29 -22.41 5.85
N ARG A 3 0.20 -21.97 4.69
CA ARG A 3 1.28 -20.96 4.66
C ARG A 3 0.89 -19.56 5.15
N ARG A 4 -0.41 -19.23 5.18
CA ARG A 4 -0.90 -17.94 5.72
C ARG A 4 -0.84 -17.92 7.25
N ASP A 5 -1.20 -19.02 7.89
CA ASP A 5 -1.14 -19.20 9.35
C ASP A 5 0.31 -19.16 9.85
N GLU A 6 1.21 -19.77 9.08
CA GLU A 6 2.65 -19.79 9.38
C GLU A 6 3.25 -18.37 9.44
N ILE A 7 2.80 -17.46 8.59
CA ILE A 7 3.24 -16.06 8.61
C ILE A 7 2.85 -15.39 9.93
N VAL A 8 1.60 -15.56 10.37
CA VAL A 8 1.11 -14.98 11.64
C VAL A 8 1.87 -15.54 12.82
N GLN A 9 2.05 -16.86 12.86
CA GLN A 9 2.83 -17.55 13.89
C GLN A 9 4.28 -17.06 13.95
N LEU A 10 4.93 -16.84 12.80
CA LEU A 10 6.29 -16.30 12.75
C LEU A 10 6.36 -14.87 13.28
N VAL A 11 5.35 -14.03 13.01
CA VAL A 11 5.29 -12.66 13.57
C VAL A 11 5.08 -12.69 15.08
N GLU A 12 4.16 -13.52 15.58
CA GLU A 12 3.92 -13.69 17.03
C GLU A 12 5.14 -14.23 17.77
N GLN A 13 5.92 -15.12 17.14
CA GLN A 13 7.18 -15.62 17.67
C GLN A 13 8.33 -14.61 17.61
N GLY A 14 8.10 -13.39 17.09
CA GLY A 14 9.12 -12.36 16.89
C GLY A 14 10.07 -12.63 15.72
N LYS A 15 9.80 -13.65 14.89
CA LYS A 15 10.59 -14.04 13.71
C LYS A 15 10.20 -13.22 12.47
N LYS A 16 10.27 -11.90 12.59
CA LYS A 16 9.88 -10.93 11.54
C LYS A 16 10.58 -11.19 10.20
N ILE A 17 11.86 -11.56 10.24
CA ILE A 17 12.67 -11.82 9.03
C ILE A 17 12.15 -13.04 8.26
N GLU A 18 11.80 -14.11 8.96
CA GLU A 18 11.25 -15.33 8.36
C GLU A 18 9.85 -15.07 7.80
N ALA A 19 9.01 -14.33 8.53
CA ALA A 19 7.69 -13.91 8.05
C ALA A 19 7.78 -13.08 6.77
N ILE A 20 8.70 -12.12 6.70
CA ILE A 20 8.97 -11.30 5.51
C ILE A 20 9.42 -12.16 4.33
N LYS A 21 10.31 -13.13 4.58
CA LYS A 21 10.84 -14.03 3.55
C LYS A 21 9.75 -14.93 2.98
N LEU A 22 8.89 -15.47 3.85
CA LEU A 22 7.77 -16.31 3.47
C LEU A 22 6.68 -15.52 2.73
N MET A 23 6.38 -14.29 3.17
CA MET A 23 5.50 -13.38 2.43
C MET A 23 6.01 -13.10 1.02
N ARG A 24 7.32 -12.88 0.86
CA ARG A 24 7.93 -12.67 -0.45
C ARG A 24 7.85 -13.91 -1.34
N GLU A 25 8.04 -15.10 -0.76
CA GLU A 25 8.01 -16.37 -1.50
C GLU A 25 6.60 -16.79 -1.93
N VAL A 26 5.58 -16.52 -1.10
CA VAL A 26 4.20 -16.96 -1.34
C VAL A 26 3.35 -15.88 -2.03
N GLY A 27 3.52 -14.62 -1.65
CA GLY A 27 2.72 -13.49 -2.14
C GLY A 27 3.40 -12.64 -3.22
N GLY A 28 4.70 -12.83 -3.45
CA GLY A 28 5.46 -12.01 -4.39
C GLY A 28 5.55 -10.52 -3.99
N VAL A 29 5.34 -10.21 -2.71
CA VAL A 29 5.35 -8.83 -2.21
C VAL A 29 6.77 -8.32 -1.98
N ASP A 30 6.98 -7.02 -2.20
CA ASP A 30 8.26 -6.36 -1.97
C ASP A 30 8.61 -6.25 -0.48
N LEU A 31 9.90 -6.06 -0.19
CA LEU A 31 10.44 -6.02 1.17
C LEU A 31 9.79 -4.92 2.02
N ALA A 32 9.40 -3.80 1.41
CA ALA A 32 8.69 -2.72 2.09
C ALA A 32 7.28 -3.16 2.54
N GLU A 33 6.56 -3.87 1.67
CA GLU A 33 5.21 -4.33 1.92
C GLU A 33 5.18 -5.46 2.95
N ALA A 34 6.10 -6.41 2.81
CA ALA A 34 6.27 -7.50 3.77
C ALA A 34 6.59 -6.96 5.18
N LYS A 35 7.42 -5.91 5.28
CA LYS A 35 7.73 -5.26 6.56
C LYS A 35 6.51 -4.55 7.15
N LYS A 36 5.71 -3.85 6.33
CA LYS A 36 4.48 -3.19 6.78
C LYS A 36 3.46 -4.19 7.33
N LEU A 37 3.22 -5.29 6.61
CA LEU A 37 2.30 -6.33 7.05
C LEU A 37 2.75 -6.99 8.35
N VAL A 38 4.05 -7.28 8.49
CA VAL A 38 4.60 -7.82 9.73
C VAL A 38 4.44 -6.84 10.89
N ASP A 39 4.77 -5.56 10.71
CA ASP A 39 4.60 -4.52 11.73
C ASP A 39 3.13 -4.36 12.14
N LEU A 40 2.22 -4.43 11.17
CA LEU A 40 0.78 -4.35 11.38
C LEU A 40 0.23 -5.54 12.16
N ILE A 41 0.65 -6.77 11.82
CA ILE A 41 0.24 -8.01 12.52
C ILE A 41 0.74 -7.99 13.98
N GLU A 42 1.98 -7.55 14.19
CA GLU A 42 2.58 -7.47 15.52
C GLU A 42 1.89 -6.42 16.40
N ARG A 43 1.49 -5.30 15.79
CA ARG A 43 0.83 -4.19 16.48
C ARG A 43 -0.63 -4.46 16.83
N LEU A 44 -1.34 -5.24 16.01
CA LEU A 44 -2.76 -5.56 16.21
C LEU A 44 -3.00 -6.92 16.91
N GLY A 45 -1.97 -7.75 17.06
CA GLY A 45 -2.06 -9.02 17.79
C GLY A 45 -2.93 -10.08 17.10
N GLY A 46 -2.97 -10.06 15.77
CA GLY A 46 -3.77 -10.98 14.96
C GLY A 46 -4.19 -10.38 13.62
N MET A 47 -4.27 -11.21 12.58
CA MET A 47 -4.69 -10.79 11.24
C MET A 47 -6.12 -10.23 11.27
N PRO A 48 -6.40 -9.06 10.66
CA PRO A 48 -7.79 -8.63 10.49
C PRO A 48 -8.54 -9.65 9.59
N PRO A 49 -9.73 -10.12 9.97
CA PRO A 49 -10.57 -10.87 9.06
C PRO A 49 -11.13 -9.91 8.01
N ASP A 50 -10.93 -10.26 6.74
CA ASP A 50 -11.71 -9.80 5.58
C ASP A 50 -12.17 -8.33 5.59
N SER A 51 -11.34 -7.46 5.02
CA SER A 51 -11.79 -6.35 4.17
C SER A 51 -10.58 -5.86 3.42
N GLY A 52 -10.63 -5.90 2.09
CA GLY A 52 -9.51 -5.59 1.20
C GLY A 52 -8.71 -4.39 1.70
N THR A 53 -7.52 -4.66 2.24
CA THR A 53 -6.60 -3.60 2.64
C THR A 53 -6.08 -2.97 1.36
N PRO A 54 -6.44 -1.72 1.05
CA PRO A 54 -5.71 -0.97 0.04
C PRO A 54 -4.28 -0.92 0.56
N VAL A 55 -3.35 -1.49 -0.20
CA VAL A 55 -1.95 -1.07 -0.12
C VAL A 55 -1.98 0.45 -0.04
N GLU A 56 -1.44 1.01 1.05
CA GLU A 56 -1.51 2.44 1.36
C GLU A 56 -0.88 3.23 0.20
N ARG A 57 -1.68 3.52 -0.82
CA ARG A 57 -1.58 4.76 -1.56
C ARG A 57 -1.80 5.83 -0.51
N PRO A 58 -0.89 6.81 -0.36
CA PRO A 58 -1.13 7.92 0.55
C PRO A 58 -2.51 8.49 0.19
N GLU A 59 -3.42 8.30 1.12
CA GLU A 59 -4.84 8.56 0.92
C GLU A 59 -4.97 10.07 0.89
N LEU A 60 -5.06 10.60 -0.32
CA LEU A 60 -5.36 12.00 -0.53
C LEU A 60 -6.62 12.34 0.26
N PRO A 61 -6.66 13.51 0.92
CA PRO A 61 -7.92 13.99 1.45
C PRO A 61 -8.96 14.00 0.33
N PRO A 62 -10.24 13.70 0.62
CA PRO A 62 -11.26 13.48 -0.40
C PRO A 62 -11.41 14.67 -1.36
N GLU A 63 -11.14 15.87 -0.87
CA GLU A 63 -11.12 17.12 -1.66
C GLU A 63 -9.99 17.13 -2.70
N ALA A 64 -8.77 16.76 -2.31
CA ALA A 64 -7.63 16.67 -3.21
C ALA A 64 -7.80 15.53 -4.23
N LEU A 65 -8.36 14.39 -3.82
CA LEU A 65 -8.68 13.29 -4.73
C LEU A 65 -9.70 13.74 -5.79
N ALA A 66 -10.71 14.50 -5.41
CA ALA A 66 -11.69 15.06 -6.34
C ALA A 66 -11.05 16.02 -7.34
N GLN A 67 -10.11 16.87 -6.89
CA GLN A 67 -9.37 17.78 -7.77
C GLN A 67 -8.46 17.03 -8.76
N VAL A 68 -7.76 15.99 -8.29
CA VAL A 68 -6.93 15.12 -9.15
C VAL A 68 -7.77 14.42 -10.21
N ARG A 69 -8.93 13.86 -9.82
CA ARG A 69 -9.86 13.22 -10.76
C ARG A 69 -10.49 14.20 -11.76
N ALA A 70 -10.83 15.40 -11.32
CA ALA A 70 -11.34 16.45 -12.21
C ALA A 70 -10.28 16.86 -13.23
N ALA A 71 -9.02 17.00 -12.80
CA ALA A 71 -7.89 17.28 -13.69
C ALA A 71 -7.65 16.15 -14.70
N LEU A 72 -7.73 14.88 -14.26
CA LEU A 72 -7.67 13.72 -15.15
C LEU A 72 -8.80 13.70 -16.18
N ALA A 73 -10.04 13.91 -15.74
CA ALA A 73 -11.22 13.95 -16.61
C ALA A 73 -11.16 15.09 -17.64
N ALA A 74 -10.49 16.19 -17.31
CA ALA A 74 -10.22 17.30 -18.21
C ALA A 74 -9.04 17.05 -19.17
N GLY A 75 -8.38 15.89 -19.10
CA GLY A 75 -7.18 15.57 -19.89
C GLY A 75 -5.88 16.21 -19.38
N ASN A 76 -5.92 16.86 -18.21
CA ASN A 76 -4.79 17.58 -17.61
C ASN A 76 -3.97 16.68 -16.67
N LYS A 77 -3.40 15.60 -17.21
CA LYS A 77 -2.63 14.60 -16.45
C LYS A 77 -1.46 15.21 -15.68
N ILE A 78 -0.81 16.24 -16.23
CA ILE A 78 0.30 16.94 -15.56
C ILE A 78 -0.17 17.63 -14.27
N GLU A 79 -1.36 18.25 -14.30
CA GLU A 79 -1.94 18.93 -13.14
C GLU A 79 -2.36 17.92 -12.07
N ALA A 80 -2.98 16.82 -12.49
CA ALA A 80 -3.33 15.70 -11.60
C ALA A 80 -2.10 15.16 -10.86
N ILE A 81 -0.98 14.95 -11.56
CA ILE A 81 0.29 14.49 -10.97
C ILE A 81 0.87 15.55 -10.02
N LYS A 82 0.80 16.84 -10.36
CA LYS A 82 1.23 17.93 -9.48
C LYS A 82 0.45 17.94 -8.17
N LEU A 83 -0.87 17.99 -8.25
CA LEU A 83 -1.77 17.98 -7.09
C LEU A 83 -1.52 16.74 -6.24
N TYR A 84 -1.44 15.56 -6.87
CA TYR A 84 -1.17 14.32 -6.17
C TYR A 84 0.17 14.38 -5.41
N ARG A 85 1.25 14.88 -6.03
CA ARG A 85 2.55 15.06 -5.35
C ARG A 85 2.52 16.08 -4.24
N GLU A 86 1.83 17.20 -4.43
CA GLU A 86 1.82 18.29 -3.46
C GLU A 86 1.15 17.86 -2.16
N HIS A 87 0.10 17.05 -2.27
CA HIS A 87 -0.61 16.51 -1.12
C HIS A 87 0.03 15.26 -0.49
N THR A 88 0.72 14.43 -1.27
CA THR A 88 1.30 13.16 -0.77
C THR A 88 2.81 13.22 -0.50
N GLY A 89 3.49 14.25 -1.00
CA GLY A 89 4.95 14.35 -0.98
C GLY A 89 5.67 13.35 -1.89
N LEU A 90 4.93 12.61 -2.73
CA LEU A 90 5.49 11.54 -3.53
C LEU A 90 6.41 12.02 -4.66
N GLY A 91 7.31 11.11 -5.06
CA GLY A 91 8.16 11.29 -6.23
C GLY A 91 7.35 11.37 -7.53
N LEU A 92 7.93 12.00 -8.55
CA LEU A 92 7.31 12.17 -9.87
C LEU A 92 6.86 10.84 -10.52
N LYS A 93 7.62 9.78 -10.29
CA LYS A 93 7.32 8.44 -10.78
C LYS A 93 6.10 7.83 -10.07
N GLU A 94 6.06 7.91 -8.74
CA GLU A 94 5.01 7.34 -7.91
C GLU A 94 3.68 8.08 -8.11
N ALA A 95 3.73 9.41 -8.20
CA ALA A 95 2.53 10.19 -8.47
C ALA A 95 2.00 9.98 -9.88
N LYS A 96 2.88 9.78 -10.87
CA LYS A 96 2.46 9.40 -12.22
C LYS A 96 1.76 8.04 -12.20
N ASP A 97 2.35 7.04 -11.58
CA ASP A 97 1.79 5.69 -11.48
C ASP A 97 0.43 5.68 -10.78
N ALA A 98 0.31 6.41 -9.66
CA ALA A 98 -0.94 6.51 -8.93
C ALA A 98 -2.04 7.22 -9.72
N VAL A 99 -1.70 8.27 -10.47
CA VAL A 99 -2.63 9.01 -11.33
C VAL A 99 -3.00 8.21 -12.59
N ASP A 100 -2.06 7.45 -13.16
CA ASP A 100 -2.31 6.54 -14.30
C ASP A 100 -3.26 5.41 -13.91
N ALA A 101 -3.11 4.88 -12.69
CA ALA A 101 -4.04 3.90 -12.14
C ALA A 101 -5.44 4.46 -11.78
N MET A 102 -5.65 5.78 -11.94
CA MET A 102 -6.95 6.46 -11.75
C MET A 102 -7.60 6.89 -13.07
N GLU A 103 -6.91 6.79 -14.20
CA GLU A 103 -7.44 7.09 -15.55
C GLU A 103 -8.40 6.00 -16.05
#